data_AF-A0A6M5UH12-F1
#
_entry.id   AF-A0A6M5UH12-F1
#
_cell.length_a   1.000
_cell.length_b   1.000
_cell.length_c   1.000
_cell.angle_alpha   90.00
_cell.angle_beta   90.00
_cell.angle_gamma   90.00
#
_symmetry.space_group_name_H-M   'P 1'
#
loop_
_entity.id
_entity.type
_entity.pdbx_description
1 polymer ?
#
loop_
_entity_poly.entity_id
_entity_poly.type
_entity_poly.pdbx_seq_one_letter_code
_entity_poly.pdbx_strand_id
1 'polypeptide(L)'
;MRVLLTGSAVPPVPDGAWPAGETSSPPAPAGPTLDDVAGWWASHATVETVALAASGPAFLDAVAPVAPEVLAGVVPGPGGGDVPVAVRRRTPGGDGAGTRRTVYLDTSQVPATGAVEVLELVAGRVAVPARSSTAVGHLLALAADAARGPGGAPGRVVLATGGSTSHDGGLGALLALAGAPERAGGLPTAVPADVVRAARAALGGTDLVAAVAADVPLLGLHGASAALDARSVDPAVAQHLERALGAVAHDVASAVDRVTADDSGPRGALAGRDLLAASTAGRRLAGLPGSGSGGGLAHAVVALGGRLVPALRVVADDLGLDARLAGADVVVVLADELGAHELGDGTVHEVASRAAQHALPVVVVARAVVAGRREQAAAGLSGAYAWGDGDARALVERVARTWSRG
;
A
#
# COMPACT_ATOMS: atom_id res chain seq x y z
N MET A 1 -10.81 -27.34 19.42
CA MET A 1 -10.69 -25.89 19.22
C MET A 1 -9.88 -25.61 17.97
N ARG A 2 -10.36 -24.70 17.12
CA ARG A 2 -9.73 -24.20 15.90
C ARG A 2 -9.23 -22.78 16.14
N VAL A 3 -7.97 -22.54 15.87
CA VAL A 3 -7.29 -21.26 16.07
C VAL A 3 -6.93 -20.71 14.72
N LEU A 4 -7.37 -19.51 14.40
CA LEU A 4 -6.84 -18.76 13.27
C LEU A 4 -5.65 -17.93 13.77
N LEU A 5 -4.46 -18.27 13.31
CA LEU A 5 -3.24 -17.55 13.61
C LEU A 5 -2.90 -16.64 12.43
N THR A 6 -2.72 -15.36 12.71
CA THR A 6 -2.24 -14.36 11.75
C THR A 6 -1.12 -13.55 12.37
N GLY A 7 -0.38 -12.82 11.55
CA GLY A 7 0.77 -12.04 11.97
C GLY A 7 0.72 -10.66 11.37
N SER A 8 1.16 -9.68 12.15
CA SER A 8 1.54 -8.39 11.62
C SER A 8 2.95 -8.48 11.05
N ALA A 9 3.13 -7.91 9.86
CA ALA A 9 4.44 -7.56 9.38
C ALA A 9 5.04 -6.46 10.28
N VAL A 10 6.37 -6.32 10.28
CA VAL A 10 7.04 -5.12 10.83
C VAL A 10 6.32 -3.87 10.28
N PRO A 11 6.08 -2.82 11.09
CA PRO A 11 5.42 -1.61 10.62
C PRO A 11 6.05 -1.14 9.31
N PRO A 12 5.24 -0.82 8.27
CA PRO A 12 5.79 -0.42 6.99
C PRO A 12 6.64 0.84 7.19
N VAL A 13 7.88 0.82 6.67
CA VAL A 13 8.70 2.02 6.63
C VAL A 13 7.92 3.07 5.82
N PRO A 14 7.69 4.29 6.34
CA PRO A 14 6.93 5.33 5.64
C PRO A 14 7.49 5.57 4.25
N ASP A 15 6.65 5.73 3.22
CA ASP A 15 7.09 5.87 1.83
C ASP A 15 8.07 7.04 1.62
N GLY A 16 8.99 6.93 0.64
CA GLY A 16 9.85 8.05 0.25
C GLY A 16 11.23 7.67 -0.31
N ALA A 17 11.80 8.61 -1.07
CA ALA A 17 13.06 8.46 -1.81
C ALA A 17 14.34 8.41 -0.96
N TRP A 18 14.26 8.84 0.30
CA TRP A 18 15.39 8.84 1.22
C TRP A 18 15.57 7.43 1.79
N PRO A 19 16.79 6.99 2.13
CA PRO A 19 16.94 5.76 2.91
C PRO A 19 16.11 5.87 4.20
N ALA A 20 15.60 4.75 4.70
CA ALA A 20 15.04 4.74 6.05
C ALA A 20 16.14 5.28 6.98
N GLY A 21 15.83 6.29 7.81
CA GLY A 21 16.80 6.72 8.81
C GLY A 21 17.21 5.49 9.63
N GLU A 22 18.48 5.42 10.05
CA GLU A 22 18.86 4.43 11.07
C GLU A 22 17.92 4.67 12.25
N THR A 23 16.91 3.82 12.40
CA THR A 23 16.16 3.76 13.65
C THR A 23 17.22 3.52 14.71
N SER A 24 17.31 4.40 15.71
CA SER A 24 18.25 4.30 16.82
C SER A 24 18.06 3.03 17.68
N SER A 25 17.16 2.15 17.28
CA SER A 25 17.03 0.80 17.82
C SER A 25 17.84 -0.17 16.95
N PRO A 26 18.76 -0.95 17.54
CA PRO A 26 19.40 -2.05 16.81
C PRO A 26 18.31 -2.96 16.22
N PRO A 27 18.59 -3.70 15.12
CA PRO A 27 17.66 -4.72 14.65
C PRO A 27 17.31 -5.62 15.84
N ALA A 28 16.05 -5.58 16.26
CA ALA A 28 15.58 -6.40 17.35
C ALA A 28 15.92 -7.86 17.01
N PRO A 29 16.30 -8.70 18.00
CA PRO A 29 16.48 -10.12 17.74
C PRO A 29 15.21 -10.64 17.06
N ALA A 30 15.37 -11.38 15.95
CA ALA A 30 14.24 -11.87 15.18
C ALA A 30 13.29 -12.62 16.13
N GLY A 31 12.10 -12.05 16.34
CA GLY A 31 11.05 -12.67 17.12
C GLY A 31 10.61 -13.98 16.48
N PRO A 32 9.72 -14.74 17.14
CA PRO A 32 9.17 -15.94 16.54
C PRO A 32 8.46 -15.64 15.23
N THR A 33 8.50 -16.59 14.29
CA THR A 33 7.70 -16.54 13.07
C THR A 33 6.29 -17.06 13.33
N LEU A 34 5.38 -16.88 12.36
CA LEU A 34 4.06 -17.51 12.42
C LEU A 34 4.14 -19.04 12.49
N ASP A 35 5.12 -19.64 11.82
CA ASP A 35 5.32 -21.10 11.85
C ASP A 35 5.81 -21.57 13.22
N ASP A 36 6.67 -20.79 13.89
CA ASP A 36 7.09 -21.08 15.26
C ASP A 36 5.89 -21.07 16.22
N VAL A 37 5.10 -19.99 16.18
CA VAL A 37 3.90 -19.84 17.03
C VAL A 37 2.87 -20.93 16.72
N ALA A 38 2.64 -21.25 15.44
CA ALA A 38 1.78 -22.35 15.04
C ALA A 38 2.27 -23.68 15.62
N GLY A 39 3.57 -23.97 15.53
CA GLY A 39 4.18 -25.18 16.08
C GLY A 39 4.04 -25.28 17.59
N TRP A 40 4.19 -24.18 18.32
CA TRP A 40 4.03 -24.15 19.78
C TRP A 40 2.57 -24.31 20.20
N TRP A 41 1.63 -23.80 19.40
CA TRP A 41 0.20 -23.88 19.67
C TRP A 41 -0.44 -25.22 19.23
N ALA A 42 0.16 -25.92 18.26
CA ALA A 42 -0.39 -27.14 17.65
C ALA A 42 -0.67 -28.29 18.66
N SER A 43 0.01 -28.32 19.80
CA SER A 43 -0.26 -29.29 20.88
C SER A 43 -1.55 -29.01 21.67
N HIS A 44 -2.16 -27.84 21.47
CA HIS A 44 -3.31 -27.35 22.23
C HIS A 44 -4.57 -27.16 21.35
N ALA A 45 -4.41 -26.97 20.04
CA ALA A 45 -5.51 -26.72 19.11
C ALA A 45 -5.14 -27.06 17.66
N THR A 46 -6.13 -27.14 16.78
CA THR A 46 -5.91 -27.12 15.33
C THR A 46 -5.62 -25.68 14.92
N VAL A 47 -4.45 -25.42 14.35
CA VAL A 47 -4.02 -24.07 13.95
C VAL A 47 -4.11 -23.92 12.44
N GLU A 48 -4.77 -22.88 11.98
CA GLU A 48 -4.75 -22.42 10.61
C GLU A 48 -4.01 -21.09 10.54
N THR A 49 -2.96 -21.01 9.71
CA THR A 49 -2.15 -19.80 9.56
C THR A 49 -2.59 -19.01 8.33
N VAL A 50 -2.79 -17.70 8.48
CA VAL A 50 -3.04 -16.76 7.40
C VAL A 50 -2.09 -15.57 7.56
N ALA A 51 -1.12 -15.42 6.67
CA ALA A 51 -0.20 -14.29 6.70
C ALA A 51 -0.84 -13.05 6.04
N LEU A 52 -0.78 -11.91 6.71
CA LEU A 52 -1.20 -10.62 6.17
C LEU A 52 0.02 -9.70 6.08
N ALA A 53 0.08 -8.90 5.01
CA ALA A 53 1.13 -7.91 4.82
C ALA A 53 0.57 -6.72 4.02
N ALA A 54 0.98 -5.51 4.41
CA ALA A 54 0.48 -4.27 3.81
C ALA A 54 1.37 -3.73 2.68
N SER A 55 2.64 -4.17 2.59
CA SER A 55 3.63 -3.57 1.70
C SER A 55 4.85 -4.48 1.47
N GLY A 56 5.67 -4.10 0.50
CA GLY A 56 6.97 -4.74 0.27
C GLY A 56 6.86 -6.18 -0.25
N PRO A 57 7.97 -6.93 -0.25
CA PRO A 57 8.00 -8.31 -0.76
C PRO A 57 7.01 -9.22 -0.02
N ALA A 58 6.81 -8.96 1.27
CA ALA A 58 5.87 -9.68 2.11
C ALA A 58 4.41 -9.59 1.61
N PHE A 59 4.03 -8.49 0.93
CA PHE A 59 2.71 -8.38 0.29
C PHE A 59 2.52 -9.44 -0.79
N LEU A 60 3.53 -9.62 -1.66
CA LEU A 60 3.47 -10.64 -2.70
C LEU A 60 3.51 -12.05 -2.11
N ASP A 61 4.29 -12.28 -1.06
CA ASP A 61 4.31 -13.58 -0.37
C ASP A 61 2.97 -13.90 0.31
N ALA A 62 2.32 -12.91 0.91
CA ALA A 62 1.02 -13.08 1.53
C ALA A 62 -0.07 -13.52 0.54
N VAL A 63 -0.06 -12.99 -0.70
CA VAL A 63 -1.03 -13.39 -1.74
C VAL A 63 -0.63 -14.64 -2.53
N ALA A 64 0.55 -15.22 -2.27
CA ALA A 64 1.04 -16.40 -2.98
C ALA A 64 0.07 -17.59 -3.01
N PRO A 65 -0.68 -17.92 -1.93
CA PRO A 65 -1.63 -19.02 -1.94
C PRO A 65 -2.78 -18.87 -2.94
N VAL A 66 -3.14 -17.64 -3.30
CA VAL A 66 -4.24 -17.33 -4.25
C VAL A 66 -3.76 -16.83 -5.60
N ALA A 67 -2.49 -16.42 -5.69
CA ALA A 67 -1.80 -16.00 -6.91
C ALA A 67 -0.45 -16.75 -7.04
N PRO A 68 -0.48 -18.07 -7.28
CA PRO A 68 0.73 -18.90 -7.24
C PRO A 68 1.66 -18.66 -8.43
N GLU A 69 1.14 -18.17 -9.54
CA GLU A 69 1.93 -17.93 -10.75
C GLU A 69 2.79 -16.68 -10.59
N VAL A 70 4.10 -16.84 -10.77
CA VAL A 70 5.07 -15.73 -10.77
C VAL A 70 5.49 -15.43 -12.19
N LEU A 71 5.35 -14.17 -12.60
CA LEU A 71 5.82 -13.67 -13.88
C LEU A 71 7.03 -12.77 -13.62
N ALA A 72 8.18 -13.14 -14.19
CA ALA A 72 9.38 -12.32 -14.15
C ALA A 72 9.40 -11.35 -15.34
N GLY A 73 9.88 -10.14 -15.11
CA GLY A 73 10.02 -9.10 -16.12
C GLY A 73 11.18 -8.19 -15.80
N VAL A 74 11.35 -7.18 -16.65
CA VAL A 74 12.35 -6.13 -16.49
C VAL A 74 11.69 -4.79 -16.80
N VAL A 75 12.01 -3.78 -16.01
CA VAL A 75 11.60 -2.40 -16.27
C VAL A 75 12.82 -1.47 -16.32
N PRO A 76 12.77 -0.37 -17.08
CA PRO A 76 13.82 0.65 -17.03
C PRO A 76 13.94 1.26 -15.64
N GLY A 77 15.17 1.32 -15.13
CA GLY A 77 15.52 1.91 -13.85
C GLY A 77 16.52 3.07 -13.96
N PRO A 78 17.13 3.47 -12.83
CA PRO A 78 18.03 4.62 -12.77
C PRO A 78 19.22 4.48 -13.72
N GLY A 79 19.58 5.57 -14.39
CA GLY A 79 20.70 5.58 -15.35
C GLY A 79 20.47 4.74 -16.61
N GLY A 80 19.22 4.33 -16.89
CA GLY A 80 18.89 3.45 -18.02
C GLY A 80 19.25 1.99 -17.81
N GLY A 81 19.57 1.59 -16.57
CA GLY A 81 19.81 0.20 -16.22
C GLY A 81 18.50 -0.60 -16.12
N ASP A 82 18.59 -1.89 -16.40
CA ASP A 82 17.46 -2.82 -16.31
C ASP A 82 17.24 -3.26 -14.85
N VAL A 83 16.00 -3.12 -14.36
CA VAL A 83 15.60 -3.57 -13.02
C VAL A 83 14.73 -4.83 -13.16
N PRO A 84 15.18 -5.98 -12.63
CA PRO A 84 14.36 -7.19 -12.62
C PRO A 84 13.19 -7.02 -11.66
N VAL A 85 12.01 -7.45 -12.09
CA VAL A 85 10.78 -7.39 -11.29
C VAL A 85 10.05 -8.73 -11.33
N ALA A 86 9.35 -9.05 -10.26
CA ALA A 86 8.47 -10.20 -10.18
C ALA A 86 7.05 -9.75 -9.82
N VAL A 87 6.06 -10.29 -10.53
CA VAL A 87 4.64 -10.03 -10.27
C VAL A 87 3.91 -11.35 -10.09
N ARG A 88 2.86 -11.35 -9.28
CA ARG A 88 2.04 -12.56 -9.06
C ARG A 88 0.73 -12.47 -9.81
N ARG A 89 0.32 -13.58 -10.44
CA ARG A 89 -0.92 -13.64 -11.21
C ARG A 89 -1.88 -14.67 -10.61
N ARG A 90 -3.12 -14.23 -10.39
CA ARG A 90 -4.27 -15.10 -10.15
C ARG A 90 -5.08 -15.23 -11.43
N THR A 91 -5.21 -16.46 -11.90
CA THR A 91 -6.11 -16.80 -13.01
C THR A 91 -7.43 -17.29 -12.41
N PRO A 92 -8.61 -16.90 -12.95
CA PRO A 92 -9.88 -17.49 -12.52
C PRO A 92 -9.82 -19.02 -12.55
N GLY A 93 -10.32 -19.66 -11.48
CA GLY A 93 -10.57 -21.09 -11.47
C GLY A 93 -11.64 -21.46 -12.51
N GLY A 94 -11.58 -22.68 -13.04
CA GLY A 94 -12.48 -23.18 -14.08
C GLY A 94 -13.97 -23.18 -13.72
N ASP A 95 -14.31 -22.96 -12.45
CA ASP A 95 -15.67 -22.99 -11.92
C ASP A 95 -16.35 -21.62 -12.02
N GLY A 96 -16.45 -21.06 -13.23
CA GLY A 96 -17.50 -20.11 -13.69
C GLY A 96 -17.81 -18.83 -12.90
N ALA A 97 -17.21 -18.57 -11.74
CA ALA A 97 -17.57 -17.46 -10.86
C ALA A 97 -16.66 -16.26 -11.12
N GLY A 98 -16.96 -15.54 -12.21
CA GLY A 98 -16.78 -14.08 -12.37
C GLY A 98 -15.42 -13.42 -12.08
N THR A 99 -14.37 -14.17 -11.74
CA THR A 99 -13.12 -13.58 -11.25
C THR A 99 -12.28 -13.17 -12.44
N ARG A 100 -12.02 -11.88 -12.62
CA ARG A 100 -11.10 -11.40 -13.66
C ARG A 100 -9.68 -11.84 -13.30
N ARG A 101 -8.85 -12.08 -14.33
CA ARG A 101 -7.41 -12.30 -14.15
C ARG A 101 -6.84 -11.12 -13.36
N THR A 102 -6.22 -11.40 -12.22
CA THR A 102 -5.68 -10.38 -11.31
C THR A 102 -4.16 -10.48 -11.27
N VAL A 103 -3.46 -9.35 -11.40
CA VAL A 103 -2.01 -9.26 -11.22
C VAL A 103 -1.70 -8.39 -10.00
N TYR A 104 -0.84 -8.90 -9.12
CA TYR A 104 -0.38 -8.23 -7.90
C TYR A 104 1.05 -7.75 -8.09
N LEU A 105 1.29 -6.51 -7.69
CA LEU A 105 2.55 -5.78 -7.86
C LEU A 105 2.97 -5.18 -6.52
N ASP A 106 4.28 -5.02 -6.35
CA ASP A 106 4.86 -4.28 -5.23
C ASP A 106 5.85 -3.24 -5.76
N THR A 107 5.62 -1.99 -5.36
CA THR A 107 6.43 -0.84 -5.79
C THR A 107 7.81 -0.81 -5.14
N SER A 108 8.05 -1.54 -4.05
CA SER A 108 9.36 -1.58 -3.39
C SER A 108 10.43 -2.25 -4.26
N GLN A 109 10.04 -3.05 -5.25
CA GLN A 109 10.94 -3.72 -6.20
C GLN A 109 11.59 -2.75 -7.21
N VAL A 110 11.02 -1.55 -7.40
CA VAL A 110 11.46 -0.61 -8.42
C VAL A 110 12.01 0.66 -7.76
N PRO A 111 13.32 0.95 -7.90
CA PRO A 111 13.90 2.17 -7.39
C PRO A 111 13.42 3.38 -8.19
N ALA A 112 13.24 4.51 -7.52
CA ALA A 112 12.89 5.76 -8.16
C ALA A 112 13.97 6.24 -9.13
N THR A 113 13.52 6.80 -10.26
CA THR A 113 14.38 7.29 -11.34
C THR A 113 14.52 8.80 -11.32
N GLY A 114 15.24 9.34 -12.30
CA GLY A 114 15.47 10.77 -12.46
C GLY A 114 16.78 11.25 -11.86
N ALA A 115 16.94 12.57 -11.83
CA ALA A 115 18.16 13.23 -11.37
C ALA A 115 18.08 13.61 -9.88
N VAL A 116 19.24 13.62 -9.23
CA VAL A 116 19.42 14.26 -7.92
C VAL A 116 19.24 15.77 -8.09
N GLU A 117 18.44 16.39 -7.22
CA GLU A 117 18.23 17.84 -7.17
C GLU A 117 19.05 18.44 -6.04
N VAL A 118 19.61 19.63 -6.24
CA VAL A 118 20.33 20.36 -5.18
C VAL A 118 19.53 21.59 -4.79
N LEU A 119 19.09 21.64 -3.54
CA LEU A 119 18.36 22.76 -2.98
C LEU A 119 19.31 23.69 -2.23
N GLU A 120 19.20 24.98 -2.52
CA GLU A 120 19.84 26.06 -1.76
C GLU A 120 18.88 26.49 -0.65
N LEU A 121 19.11 26.00 0.57
CA LEU A 121 18.31 26.36 1.75
C LEU A 121 19.07 27.34 2.62
N VAL A 122 18.38 27.99 3.56
CA VAL A 122 18.99 28.92 4.52
C VAL A 122 20.09 28.23 5.33
N ALA A 123 19.92 26.94 5.66
CA ALA A 123 20.88 26.12 6.38
C ALA A 123 22.04 25.57 5.51
N GLY A 124 22.01 25.78 4.19
CA GLY A 124 23.03 25.33 3.25
C GLY A 124 22.46 24.51 2.09
N ARG A 125 23.36 23.92 1.30
CA ARG A 125 23.03 23.07 0.15
C ARG A 125 22.62 21.67 0.62
N VAL A 126 21.44 21.22 0.19
CA VAL A 126 20.94 19.88 0.48
C VAL A 126 20.68 19.13 -0.82
N ALA A 127 21.23 17.91 -0.92
CA ALA A 127 20.97 17.00 -2.03
C ALA A 127 19.67 16.22 -1.79
N VAL A 128 18.76 16.29 -2.76
CA VAL A 128 17.49 15.57 -2.79
C VAL A 128 17.65 14.39 -3.77
N PRO A 129 17.44 13.14 -3.33
CA PRO A 129 17.60 11.96 -4.18
C PRO A 129 16.60 11.93 -5.35
N ALA A 130 16.90 11.06 -6.31
CA ALA A 130 16.00 10.70 -7.39
C ALA A 130 14.68 10.17 -6.82
N ARG A 131 13.54 10.62 -7.36
CA ARG A 131 12.21 10.43 -6.76
C ARG A 131 11.10 10.17 -7.78
N SER A 132 11.44 10.00 -9.05
CA SER A 132 10.48 9.84 -10.12
C SER A 132 9.84 8.45 -10.10
N SER A 133 8.54 8.40 -10.32
CA SER A 133 7.76 7.15 -10.40
C SER A 133 7.74 6.50 -11.79
N THR A 134 8.57 6.95 -12.74
CA THR A 134 8.61 6.45 -14.13
C THR A 134 8.75 4.92 -14.20
N ALA A 135 9.65 4.33 -13.41
CA ALA A 135 9.84 2.88 -13.36
C ALA A 135 8.56 2.13 -12.93
N VAL A 136 7.79 2.70 -12.00
CA VAL A 136 6.49 2.16 -11.57
C VAL A 136 5.46 2.22 -12.69
N GLY A 137 5.47 3.28 -13.51
CA GLY A 137 4.60 3.36 -14.69
C GLY A 137 4.89 2.27 -15.72
N HIS A 138 6.16 1.93 -15.95
CA HIS A 138 6.54 0.79 -16.79
C HIS A 138 6.10 -0.55 -16.18
N LEU A 139 6.23 -0.72 -14.86
CA LEU A 139 5.73 -1.89 -14.14
C LEU A 139 4.20 -2.03 -14.28
N LEU A 140 3.47 -0.92 -14.18
CA LEU A 140 2.01 -0.89 -14.37
C LEU A 140 1.60 -1.28 -15.79
N ALA A 141 2.32 -0.80 -16.81
CA ALA A 141 2.07 -1.19 -18.20
C ALA A 141 2.26 -2.70 -18.40
N LEU A 142 3.38 -3.24 -17.93
CA LEU A 142 3.69 -4.68 -17.99
C LEU A 142 2.61 -5.51 -17.26
N ALA A 143 2.18 -5.04 -16.10
CA ALA A 143 1.14 -5.69 -15.31
C ALA A 143 -0.24 -5.67 -15.98
N ALA A 144 -0.63 -4.54 -16.58
CA ALA A 144 -1.89 -4.40 -17.29
C ALA A 144 -1.94 -5.35 -18.49
N ASP A 145 -0.84 -5.45 -19.25
CA ASP A 145 -0.69 -6.42 -20.33
C ASP A 145 -0.80 -7.87 -19.82
N ALA A 146 -0.11 -8.20 -18.72
CA ALA A 146 -0.16 -9.52 -18.09
C ALA A 146 -1.54 -9.87 -17.51
N ALA A 147 -2.33 -8.86 -17.13
CA ALA A 147 -3.67 -9.01 -16.58
C ALA A 147 -4.75 -9.22 -17.65
N ARG A 148 -4.48 -8.93 -18.94
CA ARG A 148 -5.46 -9.13 -20.01
C ARG A 148 -5.88 -10.59 -20.10
N GLY A 149 -7.18 -10.83 -20.18
CA GLY A 149 -7.78 -12.14 -20.39
C GLY A 149 -7.80 -12.56 -21.87
N PRO A 150 -8.36 -13.74 -22.18
CA PRO A 150 -8.59 -14.17 -23.55
C PRO A 150 -9.39 -13.11 -24.33
N GLY A 151 -9.04 -12.89 -25.61
CA GLY A 151 -9.69 -11.90 -26.45
C GLY A 151 -9.43 -10.44 -26.06
N GLY A 152 -8.45 -10.17 -25.19
CA GLY A 152 -8.10 -8.81 -24.76
C GLY A 152 -9.01 -8.22 -23.68
N ALA A 153 -9.85 -9.05 -23.04
CA ALA A 153 -10.71 -8.59 -21.96
C ALA A 153 -9.88 -8.00 -20.79
N PRO A 154 -10.26 -6.84 -20.24
CA PRO A 154 -9.49 -6.20 -19.19
C PRO A 154 -9.49 -7.02 -17.90
N GLY A 155 -8.31 -7.13 -17.30
CA GLY A 155 -8.12 -7.78 -16.00
C GLY A 155 -8.24 -6.81 -14.83
N ARG A 156 -7.64 -7.21 -13.71
CA ARG A 156 -7.44 -6.39 -12.51
C ARG A 156 -5.95 -6.30 -12.20
N VAL A 157 -5.50 -5.12 -11.80
CA VAL A 157 -4.14 -4.88 -11.28
C VAL A 157 -4.24 -4.32 -9.87
N VAL A 158 -3.52 -4.94 -8.95
CA VAL A 158 -3.38 -4.52 -7.55
C VAL A 158 -1.94 -4.06 -7.34
N LEU A 159 -1.76 -2.78 -7.05
CA LEU A 159 -0.47 -2.15 -6.81
C LEU A 159 -0.30 -1.87 -5.31
N ALA A 160 0.56 -2.61 -4.62
CA ALA A 160 0.99 -2.24 -3.28
C ALA A 160 1.94 -1.04 -3.36
N THR A 161 1.50 0.09 -2.82
CA THR A 161 2.21 1.37 -2.90
C THR A 161 3.19 1.59 -1.75
N GLY A 162 3.08 0.80 -0.67
CA GLY A 162 3.94 0.89 0.50
C GLY A 162 5.37 0.44 0.21
N GLY A 163 6.35 1.11 0.81
CA GLY A 163 7.78 0.87 0.61
C GLY A 163 8.34 1.51 -0.68
N SER A 164 7.56 2.32 -1.38
CA SER A 164 8.04 3.00 -2.60
C SER A 164 9.11 4.03 -2.28
N THR A 165 10.08 4.15 -3.18
CA THR A 165 11.09 5.21 -3.17
C THR A 165 10.68 6.43 -4.00
N SER A 166 9.48 6.45 -4.57
CA SER A 166 8.98 7.58 -5.36
C SER A 166 8.48 8.73 -4.47
N HIS A 167 8.56 9.97 -4.96
CA HIS A 167 8.02 11.18 -4.32
C HIS A 167 7.77 12.31 -5.33
N ASP A 168 6.96 12.04 -6.35
CA ASP A 168 6.68 12.95 -7.47
C ASP A 168 5.18 13.14 -7.76
N GLY A 169 4.29 12.69 -6.86
CA GLY A 169 2.84 12.80 -7.05
C GLY A 169 2.29 11.76 -8.03
N GLY A 170 3.10 10.76 -8.40
CA GLY A 170 2.79 9.75 -9.41
C GLY A 170 2.91 10.25 -10.85
N LEU A 171 3.54 11.42 -11.05
CA LEU A 171 3.67 12.04 -12.36
C LEU A 171 4.51 11.19 -13.32
N GLY A 172 5.67 10.68 -12.87
CA GLY A 172 6.52 9.80 -13.68
C GLY A 172 5.75 8.59 -14.18
N ALA A 173 4.93 7.97 -13.32
CA ALA A 173 4.08 6.86 -13.70
C ALA A 173 3.06 7.23 -14.79
N LEU A 174 2.41 8.40 -14.68
CA LEU A 174 1.49 8.91 -15.71
C LEU A 174 2.20 9.16 -17.05
N LEU A 175 3.39 9.77 -17.03
CA LEU A 175 4.19 10.04 -18.23
C LEU A 175 4.63 8.74 -18.91
N ALA A 176 5.14 7.78 -18.14
CA ALA A 176 5.56 6.47 -18.64
C ALA A 176 4.41 5.70 -19.31
N LEU A 177 3.23 5.66 -18.68
CA LEU A 177 2.03 5.04 -19.25
C LEU A 177 1.55 5.75 -20.52
N ALA A 178 1.70 7.08 -20.58
CA ALA A 178 1.36 7.86 -21.77
C ALA A 178 2.38 7.73 -22.92
N GLY A 179 3.54 7.09 -22.69
CA GLY A 179 4.66 7.09 -23.63
C GLY A 179 5.31 8.46 -23.80
N ALA A 180 5.13 9.37 -22.83
CA ALA A 180 5.73 10.69 -22.83
C ALA A 180 7.15 10.63 -22.23
N PRO A 181 8.10 11.44 -22.75
CA PRO A 181 9.47 11.44 -22.22
C PRO A 181 9.49 11.92 -20.77
N GLU A 182 10.34 11.29 -19.95
CA GLU A 182 10.68 11.80 -18.62
C GLU A 182 11.28 13.20 -18.76
N ARG A 183 10.78 14.15 -17.98
CA ARG A 183 11.27 15.53 -18.03
C ARG A 183 12.44 15.68 -17.07
N ALA A 184 13.63 15.95 -17.60
CA ALA A 184 14.83 16.18 -16.81
C ALA A 184 14.76 17.56 -16.12
N GLY A 185 14.82 17.57 -14.79
CA GLY A 185 14.98 18.79 -13.99
C GLY A 185 13.68 19.56 -13.75
N GLY A 186 13.10 19.35 -12.56
CA GLY A 186 11.92 20.08 -12.07
C GLY A 186 10.59 19.47 -12.48
N LEU A 187 9.56 19.75 -11.67
CA LEU A 187 8.19 19.38 -12.00
C LEU A 187 7.67 20.19 -13.19
N PRO A 188 6.71 19.66 -13.97
CA PRO A 188 6.08 20.37 -15.07
C PRO A 188 5.55 21.75 -14.65
N THR A 189 5.48 22.64 -15.63
CA THR A 189 4.65 23.84 -15.56
C THR A 189 3.17 23.56 -15.86
N ALA A 190 2.88 22.39 -16.47
CA ALA A 190 1.54 21.85 -16.71
C ALA A 190 1.61 20.35 -17.07
N VAL A 191 0.61 19.58 -16.62
CA VAL A 191 0.28 18.23 -17.13
C VAL A 191 -0.80 18.36 -18.22
N PRO A 192 -0.48 18.07 -19.49
CA PRO A 192 -1.46 18.09 -20.56
C PRO A 192 -2.55 17.00 -20.42
N ALA A 193 -3.77 17.26 -20.90
CA ALA A 193 -4.92 16.33 -20.77
C ALA A 193 -4.74 15.04 -21.60
N ASP A 194 -4.02 15.12 -22.70
CA ASP A 194 -3.59 13.98 -23.53
C ASP A 194 -2.70 13.00 -22.78
N VAL A 195 -1.89 13.43 -21.81
CA VAL A 195 -1.11 12.51 -20.95
C VAL A 195 -2.05 11.58 -20.18
N VAL A 196 -3.05 12.14 -19.49
CA VAL A 196 -4.03 11.34 -18.73
C VAL A 196 -4.84 10.43 -19.66
N ARG A 197 -5.26 10.96 -20.82
CA ARG A 197 -6.00 10.18 -21.82
C ARG A 197 -5.19 9.01 -22.37
N ALA A 198 -3.93 9.25 -22.75
CA ALA A 198 -3.03 8.23 -23.28
C ALA A 198 -2.71 7.17 -22.21
N ALA A 199 -2.44 7.59 -20.97
CA ALA A 199 -2.19 6.66 -19.87
C ALA A 199 -3.41 5.77 -19.57
N ARG A 200 -4.63 6.33 -19.57
CA ARG A 200 -5.87 5.53 -19.45
C ARG A 200 -6.06 4.58 -20.61
N ALA A 201 -5.76 5.01 -21.83
CA ALA A 201 -5.84 4.16 -23.03
C ALA A 201 -4.84 3.00 -22.97
N ALA A 202 -3.61 3.23 -22.50
CA ALA A 202 -2.59 2.18 -22.31
C ALA A 202 -3.05 1.08 -21.35
N LEU A 203 -3.78 1.45 -20.29
CA LEU A 203 -4.37 0.50 -19.34
C LEU A 203 -5.56 -0.29 -19.91
N GLY A 204 -6.16 0.15 -21.03
CA GLY A 204 -7.18 -0.61 -21.75
C GLY A 204 -8.40 -1.02 -20.93
N GLY A 205 -8.81 -0.19 -19.96
CA GLY A 205 -9.96 -0.48 -19.07
C GLY A 205 -9.66 -1.48 -17.94
N THR A 206 -8.39 -1.78 -17.67
CA THR A 206 -7.95 -2.59 -16.53
C THR A 206 -8.51 -2.04 -15.21
N ASP A 207 -9.05 -2.92 -14.36
CA ASP A 207 -9.49 -2.57 -13.02
C ASP A 207 -8.29 -2.29 -12.11
N LEU A 208 -8.00 -1.02 -11.82
CA LEU A 208 -6.81 -0.61 -11.09
C LEU A 208 -7.12 -0.36 -9.61
N VAL A 209 -6.35 -1.02 -8.74
CA VAL A 209 -6.45 -0.88 -7.28
C VAL A 209 -5.08 -0.51 -6.72
N ALA A 210 -4.99 0.61 -6.02
CA ALA A 210 -3.86 0.89 -5.13
C ALA A 210 -4.17 0.29 -3.76
N ALA A 211 -3.36 -0.70 -3.37
CA ALA A 211 -3.33 -1.24 -2.03
C ALA A 211 -2.45 -0.33 -1.17
N VAL A 212 -3.09 0.57 -0.41
CA VAL A 212 -2.41 1.62 0.37
C VAL A 212 -2.07 1.12 1.77
N ALA A 213 -0.84 1.34 2.21
CA ALA A 213 -0.35 0.85 3.50
C ALA A 213 -0.69 1.78 4.68
N ALA A 214 -1.03 3.04 4.40
CA ALA A 214 -1.39 4.03 5.41
C ALA A 214 -2.43 5.01 4.87
N ASP A 215 -3.26 5.55 5.76
CA ASP A 215 -4.25 6.57 5.44
C ASP A 215 -3.64 7.99 5.46
N VAL A 216 -2.71 8.24 4.54
CA VAL A 216 -2.01 9.52 4.40
C VAL A 216 -2.48 10.23 3.13
N PRO A 217 -3.04 11.46 3.19
CA PRO A 217 -3.37 12.23 2.01
C PRO A 217 -2.10 12.70 1.27
N LEU A 218 -2.23 13.13 0.01
CA LEU A 218 -1.08 13.60 -0.76
C LEU A 218 -0.48 14.88 -0.16
N LEU A 219 -1.35 15.81 0.24
CA LEU A 219 -0.99 17.15 0.69
C LEU A 219 -1.53 17.45 2.10
N GLY A 220 -0.95 18.46 2.75
CA GLY A 220 -1.41 19.01 4.02
C GLY A 220 -0.47 18.68 5.18
N LEU A 221 -0.90 19.05 6.40
CA LEU A 221 -0.10 18.94 7.63
C LEU A 221 0.30 17.50 7.98
N HIS A 222 -0.47 16.53 7.49
CA HIS A 222 -0.21 15.09 7.65
C HIS A 222 -0.08 14.42 6.28
N GLY A 223 0.33 15.17 5.25
CA GLY A 223 0.45 14.66 3.88
C GLY A 223 1.73 13.88 3.62
N ALA A 224 1.91 13.41 2.39
CA ALA A 224 3.05 12.58 1.99
C ALA A 224 4.41 13.20 2.36
N SER A 225 4.59 14.51 2.14
CA SER A 225 5.87 15.17 2.45
C SER A 225 6.09 15.34 3.96
N ALA A 226 5.03 15.49 4.74
CA ALA A 226 5.12 15.58 6.20
C ALA A 226 5.56 14.23 6.82
N ALA A 227 5.13 13.11 6.22
CA ALA A 227 5.52 11.77 6.66
C ALA A 227 7.03 11.48 6.50
N LEU A 228 7.76 12.27 5.70
CA LEU A 228 9.21 12.14 5.53
C LEU A 228 10.02 12.51 6.79
N ASP A 229 9.41 13.12 7.80
CA ASP A 229 10.03 13.35 9.11
C ASP A 229 10.52 12.03 9.73
N ALA A 230 9.80 10.92 9.51
CA ALA A 230 10.21 9.58 9.95
C ALA A 230 11.48 9.07 9.25
N ARG A 231 11.91 9.71 8.14
CA ARG A 231 13.18 9.47 7.45
C ARG A 231 14.21 10.55 7.74
N SER A 232 14.00 11.37 8.77
CA SER A 232 14.88 12.47 9.19
C SER A 232 15.13 13.50 8.07
N VAL A 233 14.14 13.71 7.20
CA VAL A 233 14.23 14.72 6.14
C VAL A 233 14.05 16.12 6.73
N ASP A 234 14.94 17.05 6.36
CA ASP A 234 14.88 18.43 6.83
C ASP A 234 13.50 19.07 6.53
N PRO A 235 12.87 19.75 7.50
CA PRO A 235 11.54 20.34 7.32
C PRO A 235 11.43 21.33 6.14
N ALA A 236 12.49 22.06 5.80
CA ALA A 236 12.49 22.97 4.66
C ALA A 236 12.54 22.20 3.33
N VAL A 237 13.21 21.04 3.28
CA VAL A 237 13.12 20.10 2.15
C VAL A 237 11.70 19.54 2.04
N ALA A 238 11.12 19.07 3.14
CA ALA A 238 9.75 18.55 3.15
C ALA A 238 8.73 19.60 2.66
N GLN A 239 8.86 20.86 3.08
CA GLN A 239 8.02 21.96 2.60
C GLN A 239 8.25 22.28 1.11
N HIS A 240 9.48 22.13 0.60
CA HIS A 240 9.75 22.26 -0.83
C HIS A 240 9.03 21.18 -1.62
N LEU A 241 9.14 19.93 -1.19
CA LEU A 241 8.46 18.80 -1.81
C LEU A 241 6.94 18.93 -1.72
N GLU A 242 6.40 19.45 -0.62
CA GLU A 242 4.97 19.71 -0.48
C GLU A 242 4.46 20.71 -1.53
N ARG A 243 5.19 21.82 -1.73
CA ARG A 243 4.88 22.80 -2.80
C ARG A 243 4.97 22.17 -4.18
N ALA A 244 5.96 21.31 -4.37
CA ALA A 244 6.18 20.57 -5.60
C ALA A 244 4.97 19.64 -5.89
N LEU A 245 4.60 18.78 -4.94
CA LEU A 245 3.43 17.91 -5.04
C LEU A 245 2.13 18.69 -5.24
N GLY A 246 2.00 19.87 -4.61
CA GLY A 246 0.86 20.76 -4.79
C GLY A 246 0.66 21.21 -6.24
N ALA A 247 1.75 21.52 -6.94
CA ALA A 247 1.71 21.85 -8.36
C ALA A 247 1.28 20.63 -9.22
N VAL A 248 1.85 19.44 -8.96
CA VAL A 248 1.46 18.21 -9.66
C VAL A 248 -0.02 17.89 -9.44
N ALA A 249 -0.50 17.96 -8.20
CA ALA A 249 -1.89 17.71 -7.86
C ALA A 249 -2.84 18.65 -8.61
N HIS A 250 -2.50 19.93 -8.68
CA HIS A 250 -3.29 20.92 -9.42
C HIS A 250 -3.33 20.61 -10.92
N ASP A 251 -2.18 20.29 -11.51
CA ASP A 251 -2.06 20.01 -12.94
C ASP A 251 -2.77 18.72 -13.35
N VAL A 252 -2.55 17.64 -12.61
CA VAL A 252 -3.19 16.34 -12.84
C VAL A 252 -4.70 16.46 -12.74
N ALA A 253 -5.20 17.18 -11.74
CA ALA A 253 -6.63 17.41 -11.60
C ALA A 253 -7.22 18.22 -12.75
N SER A 254 -6.53 19.29 -13.16
CA SER A 254 -6.93 20.09 -14.31
C SER A 254 -6.95 19.26 -15.60
N ALA A 255 -6.01 18.32 -15.76
CA ALA A 255 -5.99 17.38 -16.87
C ALA A 255 -7.17 16.41 -16.81
N VAL A 256 -7.45 15.82 -15.64
CA VAL A 256 -8.60 14.91 -15.42
C VAL A 256 -9.92 15.60 -15.72
N ASP A 257 -10.13 16.84 -15.28
CA ASP A 257 -11.35 17.61 -15.53
C ASP A 257 -11.56 17.92 -17.02
N ARG A 258 -10.49 18.18 -17.76
CA ARG A 258 -10.58 18.37 -19.22
C ARG A 258 -10.96 17.07 -19.92
N VAL A 259 -10.37 15.94 -19.53
CA VAL A 259 -10.71 14.63 -20.09
C VAL A 259 -12.18 14.28 -19.82
N THR A 260 -12.67 14.47 -18.59
CA THR A 260 -14.07 14.16 -18.25
C THR A 260 -15.06 15.09 -18.96
N ALA A 261 -14.71 16.36 -19.16
CA ALA A 261 -15.52 17.32 -19.91
C ALA A 261 -15.59 16.96 -21.41
N ASP A 262 -14.49 16.49 -22.01
CA ASP A 262 -14.47 16.06 -23.41
C ASP A 262 -15.33 14.79 -23.62
N ASP A 263 -15.26 13.83 -22.69
CA ASP A 263 -15.98 12.55 -22.77
C ASP A 263 -17.50 12.71 -22.63
N SER A 264 -17.97 13.76 -21.94
CA SER A 264 -19.40 14.02 -21.69
C SER A 264 -20.12 14.80 -22.82
N GLY A 265 -19.39 15.22 -23.85
CA GLY A 265 -19.92 15.87 -25.05
C GLY A 265 -20.58 17.25 -24.83
N PRO A 266 -20.96 17.98 -25.90
CA PRO A 266 -21.48 19.34 -25.80
C PRO A 266 -22.83 19.46 -25.07
N ARG A 267 -23.57 18.36 -24.87
CA ARG A 267 -24.84 18.33 -24.13
C ARG A 267 -24.69 18.16 -22.61
N GLY A 268 -23.56 17.61 -22.14
CA GLY A 268 -23.21 17.58 -20.70
C GLY A 268 -22.59 18.88 -20.20
N ALA A 269 -22.03 19.69 -21.09
CA ALA A 269 -21.29 20.91 -20.74
C ALA A 269 -22.16 22.10 -20.26
N LEU A 270 -23.47 22.09 -20.52
CA LEU A 270 -24.40 23.17 -20.14
C LEU A 270 -25.42 22.77 -19.06
N ALA A 271 -25.51 21.49 -18.71
CA ALA A 271 -26.39 21.00 -17.65
C ALA A 271 -25.55 20.64 -16.42
N GLY A 272 -25.29 21.62 -15.54
CA GLY A 272 -24.76 21.36 -14.21
C GLY A 272 -23.23 21.33 -14.09
N ARG A 273 -22.51 22.20 -14.81
CA ARG A 273 -21.13 22.53 -14.41
C ARG A 273 -21.17 23.22 -13.06
N ASP A 274 -21.03 22.44 -12.00
CA ASP A 274 -20.67 22.98 -10.71
C ASP A 274 -19.22 23.48 -10.81
N LEU A 275 -19.07 24.79 -11.03
CA LEU A 275 -17.77 25.46 -11.10
C LEU A 275 -17.00 25.33 -9.78
N LEU A 276 -17.70 25.07 -8.67
CA LEU A 276 -17.07 24.70 -7.41
C LEU A 276 -16.57 23.26 -7.48
N ALA A 277 -17.31 22.31 -8.06
CA ALA A 277 -16.87 20.93 -8.24
C ALA A 277 -15.57 20.83 -9.07
N ALA A 278 -15.47 21.54 -10.20
CA ALA A 278 -14.24 21.60 -11.01
C ALA A 278 -13.07 22.25 -10.22
N SER A 279 -13.32 23.32 -9.47
CA SER A 279 -12.30 23.92 -8.59
C SER A 279 -11.87 23.00 -7.43
N THR A 280 -12.70 22.00 -7.09
CA THR A 280 -12.45 21.05 -6.01
C THR A 280 -11.90 19.71 -6.48
N ALA A 281 -11.85 19.41 -7.78
CA ALA A 281 -11.39 18.10 -8.27
C ALA A 281 -9.95 17.79 -7.82
N GLY A 282 -9.05 18.78 -7.88
CA GLY A 282 -7.69 18.61 -7.39
C GLY A 282 -7.56 18.50 -5.89
N ARG A 283 -8.37 19.26 -5.14
CA ARG A 283 -8.47 19.09 -3.68
C ARG A 283 -9.10 17.75 -3.31
N ARG A 284 -10.00 17.23 -4.15
CA ARG A 284 -10.70 15.97 -3.94
C ARG A 284 -9.74 14.81 -4.14
N LEU A 285 -8.99 14.77 -5.24
CA LEU A 285 -8.02 13.70 -5.52
C LEU A 285 -6.86 13.69 -4.53
N ALA A 286 -6.22 14.84 -4.30
CA ALA A 286 -5.08 14.96 -3.38
C ALA A 286 -5.46 14.88 -1.90
N GLY A 287 -6.73 15.11 -1.58
CA GLY A 287 -7.28 15.00 -0.23
C GLY A 287 -7.92 13.64 0.07
N LEU A 288 -7.91 12.67 -0.88
CA LEU A 288 -8.43 11.35 -0.60
C LEU A 288 -7.58 10.66 0.49
N PRO A 289 -8.23 9.99 1.46
CA PRO A 289 -7.60 9.02 2.33
C PRO A 289 -6.65 8.07 1.57
N GLY A 290 -5.37 8.03 1.97
CA GLY A 290 -4.32 7.20 1.34
C GLY A 290 -3.73 7.71 0.01
N SER A 291 -4.16 8.86 -0.52
CA SER A 291 -3.65 9.40 -1.80
C SER A 291 -2.15 9.75 -1.80
N GLY A 292 -1.56 9.94 -0.62
CA GLY A 292 -0.13 10.18 -0.44
C GLY A 292 0.74 8.92 -0.46
N SER A 293 0.15 7.73 -0.38
CA SER A 293 0.93 6.50 -0.38
C SER A 293 1.73 6.32 -1.68
N GLY A 294 2.95 5.82 -1.53
CA GLY A 294 3.98 5.71 -2.56
C GLY A 294 4.46 7.06 -3.08
N GLY A 295 4.48 8.10 -2.23
CA GLY A 295 4.84 9.47 -2.64
C GLY A 295 3.89 10.07 -3.67
N GLY A 296 2.62 9.64 -3.65
CA GLY A 296 1.56 10.05 -4.59
C GLY A 296 1.30 9.09 -5.74
N LEU A 297 1.85 7.87 -5.72
CA LEU A 297 1.44 6.82 -6.66
C LEU A 297 -0.06 6.50 -6.54
N ALA A 298 -0.59 6.47 -5.33
CA ALA A 298 -2.02 6.33 -5.08
C ALA A 298 -2.83 7.46 -5.74
N HIS A 299 -2.34 8.71 -5.65
CA HIS A 299 -2.93 9.86 -6.36
C HIS A 299 -2.96 9.67 -7.89
N ALA A 300 -1.90 9.14 -8.50
CA ALA A 300 -1.92 8.81 -9.94
C ALA A 300 -2.92 7.69 -10.27
N VAL A 301 -3.04 6.66 -9.42
CA VAL A 301 -4.02 5.58 -9.60
C VAL A 301 -5.45 6.12 -9.66
N VAL A 302 -5.83 7.01 -8.75
CA VAL A 302 -7.18 7.63 -8.78
C VAL A 302 -7.36 8.58 -9.96
N ALA A 303 -6.31 9.30 -10.38
CA ALA A 303 -6.35 10.12 -11.60
C ALA A 303 -6.59 9.26 -12.87
N LEU A 304 -6.11 8.02 -12.87
CA LEU A 304 -6.34 7.03 -13.93
C LEU A 304 -7.73 6.36 -13.86
N GLY A 305 -8.54 6.67 -12.83
CA GLY A 305 -9.87 6.09 -12.62
C GLY A 305 -9.86 4.80 -11.77
N GLY A 306 -8.73 4.48 -11.14
CA GLY A 306 -8.64 3.40 -10.15
C GLY A 306 -9.19 3.79 -8.78
N ARG A 307 -9.10 2.87 -7.82
CA ARG A 307 -9.54 3.08 -6.43
C ARG A 307 -8.42 2.80 -5.42
N LEU A 308 -8.52 3.46 -4.28
CA LEU A 308 -7.66 3.22 -3.12
C LEU A 308 -8.38 2.25 -2.17
N VAL A 309 -7.66 1.23 -1.72
CA VAL A 309 -8.16 0.25 -0.74
C VAL A 309 -7.03 -0.02 0.26
N PRO A 310 -7.30 -0.09 1.57
CA PRO A 310 -6.29 -0.51 2.54
C PRO A 310 -5.66 -1.85 2.13
N ALA A 311 -4.33 -1.94 2.15
CA ALA A 311 -3.62 -3.10 1.64
C ALA A 311 -3.97 -4.39 2.39
N LEU A 312 -4.05 -4.31 3.73
CA LEU A 312 -4.46 -5.44 4.57
C LEU A 312 -5.86 -5.94 4.23
N ARG A 313 -6.79 -5.03 3.94
CA ARG A 313 -8.14 -5.38 3.47
C ARG A 313 -8.11 -6.10 2.14
N VAL A 314 -7.29 -5.65 1.18
CA VAL A 314 -7.14 -6.34 -0.12
C VAL A 314 -6.64 -7.78 0.09
N VAL A 315 -5.61 -7.96 0.90
CA VAL A 315 -5.05 -9.30 1.17
C VAL A 315 -6.05 -10.16 1.92
N ALA A 316 -6.71 -9.64 2.95
CA ALA A 316 -7.72 -10.35 3.73
C ALA A 316 -8.91 -10.80 2.86
N ASP A 317 -9.42 -9.92 2.01
CA ASP A 317 -10.52 -10.23 1.09
C ASP A 317 -10.09 -11.31 0.08
N ASP A 318 -8.90 -11.17 -0.53
CA ASP A 318 -8.42 -12.11 -1.55
C ASP A 318 -8.01 -13.47 -0.96
N LEU A 319 -7.60 -13.53 0.32
CA LEU A 319 -7.32 -14.78 1.05
C LEU A 319 -8.57 -15.44 1.65
N GLY A 320 -9.73 -14.78 1.56
CA GLY A 320 -10.99 -15.26 2.12
C GLY A 320 -11.00 -15.29 3.64
N LEU A 321 -10.39 -14.29 4.29
CA LEU A 321 -10.20 -14.26 5.75
C LEU A 321 -11.53 -14.40 6.50
N ASP A 322 -12.61 -13.73 6.07
CA ASP A 322 -13.92 -13.80 6.74
C ASP A 322 -14.50 -15.23 6.75
N ALA A 323 -14.31 -15.98 5.66
CA ALA A 323 -14.77 -17.37 5.59
C ALA A 323 -13.96 -18.27 6.53
N ARG A 324 -12.67 -18.00 6.70
CA ARG A 324 -11.80 -18.73 7.65
C ARG A 324 -12.12 -18.38 9.09
N LEU A 325 -12.37 -17.08 9.37
CA LEU A 325 -12.80 -16.59 10.68
C LEU A 325 -14.11 -17.28 11.10
N ALA A 326 -15.10 -17.39 10.22
CA ALA A 326 -16.36 -18.07 10.52
C ALA A 326 -16.20 -19.53 10.99
N GLY A 327 -15.07 -20.18 10.66
CA GLY A 327 -14.74 -21.54 11.08
C GLY A 327 -13.82 -21.65 12.29
N ALA A 328 -13.37 -20.53 12.88
CA ALA A 328 -12.44 -20.47 14.01
C ALA A 328 -13.18 -20.29 15.36
N ASP A 329 -12.51 -20.65 16.46
CA ASP A 329 -13.01 -20.45 17.83
C ASP A 329 -12.30 -19.26 18.52
N VAL A 330 -11.07 -18.94 18.11
CA VAL A 330 -10.27 -17.79 18.56
C VAL A 330 -9.37 -17.32 17.43
N VAL A 331 -9.06 -16.03 17.44
CA VAL A 331 -8.04 -15.44 16.56
C VAL A 331 -6.84 -15.03 17.37
N VAL A 332 -5.65 -15.43 16.92
CA VAL A 332 -4.38 -15.04 17.51
C VAL A 332 -3.62 -14.18 16.52
N VAL A 333 -3.21 -12.99 16.94
CA VAL A 333 -2.39 -12.08 16.14
C VAL A 333 -1.00 -11.99 16.76
N LEU A 334 0.01 -12.43 16.02
CA LEU A 334 1.41 -12.21 16.35
C LEU A 334 1.83 -10.81 15.88
N ALA A 335 2.41 -9.99 16.75
CA ALA A 335 2.91 -8.67 16.38
C ALA A 335 4.30 -8.42 16.96
N ASP A 336 5.04 -7.46 16.40
CA ASP A 336 6.24 -6.97 17.08
C ASP A 336 5.85 -6.06 18.25
N GLU A 337 5.09 -4.99 17.98
CA GLU A 337 4.59 -4.08 19.01
C GLU A 337 3.09 -3.85 18.85
N LEU A 338 2.33 -4.01 19.94
CA LEU A 338 0.95 -3.53 20.01
C LEU A 338 0.94 -2.06 20.45
N GLY A 339 0.94 -1.16 19.46
CA GLY A 339 0.94 0.30 19.64
C GLY A 339 -0.10 1.00 18.75
N ALA A 340 0.07 2.32 18.56
CA ALA A 340 -0.90 3.16 17.85
C ALA A 340 -1.15 2.71 16.39
N HIS A 341 -0.11 2.26 15.68
CA HIS A 341 -0.25 1.76 14.31
C HIS A 341 -1.13 0.51 14.24
N GLU A 342 -0.82 -0.53 15.03
CA GLU A 342 -1.61 -1.77 15.07
C GLU A 342 -3.08 -1.55 15.45
N LEU A 343 -3.36 -0.59 16.34
CA LEU A 343 -4.72 -0.26 16.75
C LEU A 343 -5.47 0.63 15.74
N GLY A 344 -4.74 1.40 14.94
CA GLY A 344 -5.27 2.35 13.96
C GLY A 344 -5.57 1.70 12.62
N ASP A 345 -4.53 1.45 11.83
CA ASP A 345 -4.61 0.96 10.45
C ASP A 345 -3.76 -0.31 10.20
N GLY A 346 -3.18 -0.88 11.25
CA GLY A 346 -2.38 -2.10 11.19
C GLY A 346 -3.20 -3.41 11.22
N THR A 347 -2.46 -4.52 11.31
CA THR A 347 -3.02 -5.87 11.17
C THR A 347 -4.00 -6.20 12.28
N VAL A 348 -3.70 -5.81 13.53
CA VAL A 348 -4.58 -6.05 14.68
C VAL A 348 -5.94 -5.38 14.47
N HIS A 349 -5.97 -4.12 14.01
CA HIS A 349 -7.21 -3.40 13.71
C HIS A 349 -8.06 -4.13 12.66
N GLU A 350 -7.46 -4.48 11.51
CA GLU A 350 -8.16 -5.15 10.40
C GLU A 350 -8.75 -6.49 10.85
N VAL A 351 -7.95 -7.29 11.56
CA VAL A 351 -8.36 -8.61 12.04
C VAL A 351 -9.43 -8.49 13.12
N ALA A 352 -9.28 -7.58 14.07
CA ALA A 352 -10.26 -7.39 15.15
C ALA A 352 -11.61 -6.90 14.62
N SER A 353 -11.61 -5.97 13.68
CA SER A 353 -12.81 -5.46 13.03
C SER A 353 -13.62 -6.58 12.34
N ARG A 354 -12.93 -7.50 11.63
CA ARG A 354 -13.56 -8.66 10.98
C ARG A 354 -14.01 -9.71 11.99
N ALA A 355 -13.15 -10.06 12.95
CA ALA A 355 -13.45 -11.04 13.99
C ALA A 355 -14.68 -10.65 14.83
N ALA A 356 -14.88 -9.34 15.07
CA ALA A 356 -16.06 -8.82 15.77
C ALA A 356 -17.38 -9.15 15.05
N GLN A 357 -17.40 -9.21 13.71
CA GLN A 357 -18.59 -9.60 12.93
C GLN A 357 -18.98 -11.07 13.16
N HIS A 358 -18.04 -11.88 13.62
CA HIS A 358 -18.22 -13.29 13.97
C HIS A 358 -18.28 -13.53 15.49
N ALA A 359 -18.25 -12.47 16.30
CA ALA A 359 -18.18 -12.53 17.77
C ALA A 359 -17.00 -13.38 18.29
N LEU A 360 -15.87 -13.37 17.59
CA LEU A 360 -14.69 -14.16 17.96
C LEU A 360 -13.78 -13.40 18.94
N PRO A 361 -13.24 -14.08 19.97
CA PRO A 361 -12.20 -13.51 20.79
C PRO A 361 -10.91 -13.31 20.00
N VAL A 362 -10.29 -12.13 20.17
CA VAL A 362 -9.03 -11.76 19.52
C VAL A 362 -7.95 -11.62 20.58
N VAL A 363 -6.87 -12.36 20.40
CA VAL A 363 -5.73 -12.41 21.32
C VAL A 363 -4.48 -11.93 20.59
N VAL A 364 -3.80 -10.93 21.14
CA VAL A 364 -2.52 -10.45 20.61
C VAL A 364 -1.38 -11.02 21.42
N VAL A 365 -0.38 -11.58 20.75
CA VAL A 365 0.91 -11.94 21.33
C VAL A 365 1.97 -11.07 20.67
N ALA A 366 2.66 -10.25 21.45
CA ALA A 366 3.61 -9.26 20.92
C ALA A 366 4.91 -9.18 21.72
N ARG A 367 5.99 -8.67 21.11
CA ARG A 367 7.24 -8.39 21.84
C ARG A 367 6.99 -7.35 22.90
N ALA A 368 6.34 -6.25 22.50
CA ALA A 368 5.97 -5.16 23.36
C ALA A 368 4.47 -4.84 23.25
N VAL A 369 3.87 -4.43 24.36
CA VAL A 369 2.50 -3.89 24.40
C VAL A 369 2.58 -2.51 25.01
N VAL A 370 2.48 -1.49 24.17
CA VAL A 370 2.50 -0.07 24.56
C VAL A 370 1.08 0.45 24.77
N ALA A 371 0.12 -0.09 24.02
CA ALA A 371 -1.30 0.21 24.15
C ALA A 371 -1.83 -0.04 25.58
N GLY A 372 -2.52 0.93 26.15
CA GLY A 372 -3.17 0.79 27.45
C GLY A 372 -4.39 -0.13 27.39
N ARG A 373 -4.81 -0.66 28.55
CA ARG A 373 -5.99 -1.57 28.64
C ARG A 373 -7.28 -0.98 28.05
N ARG A 374 -7.46 0.34 28.13
CA ARG A 374 -8.65 1.01 27.56
C ARG A 374 -8.62 1.02 26.03
N GLU A 375 -7.45 1.23 25.44
CA GLU A 375 -7.26 1.22 23.99
C GLU A 375 -7.43 -0.20 23.44
N GLN A 376 -6.88 -1.20 24.14
CA GLN A 376 -7.08 -2.62 23.81
C GLN A 376 -8.56 -3.01 23.83
N ALA A 377 -9.29 -2.61 24.89
CA ALA A 377 -10.73 -2.89 25.00
C ALA A 377 -11.55 -2.16 23.92
N ALA A 378 -11.20 -0.90 23.61
CA ALA A 378 -11.84 -0.13 22.55
C ALA A 378 -11.62 -0.75 21.16
N ALA A 379 -10.47 -1.39 20.93
CA ALA A 379 -10.15 -2.13 19.72
C ALA A 379 -10.77 -3.55 19.69
N GLY A 380 -11.55 -3.94 20.71
CA GLY A 380 -12.23 -5.25 20.76
C GLY A 380 -11.32 -6.43 21.12
N LEU A 381 -10.13 -6.18 21.68
CA LEU A 381 -9.19 -7.24 22.04
C LEU A 381 -9.62 -7.94 23.33
N SER A 382 -9.61 -9.27 23.30
CA SER A 382 -9.93 -10.11 24.47
C SER A 382 -8.72 -10.35 25.37
N GLY A 383 -7.50 -10.24 24.83
CA GLY A 383 -6.27 -10.28 25.61
C GLY A 383 -5.06 -9.83 24.79
N ALA A 384 -4.09 -9.22 25.45
CA ALA A 384 -2.79 -8.87 24.87
C ALA A 384 -1.66 -9.31 25.81
N TYR A 385 -0.64 -9.95 25.25
CA TYR A 385 0.42 -10.57 26.02
C TYR A 385 1.79 -10.18 25.45
N ALA A 386 2.65 -9.59 26.29
CA ALA A 386 4.00 -9.18 25.93
C ALA A 386 5.05 -10.20 26.41
N TRP A 387 6.02 -10.58 25.57
CA TRP A 387 7.17 -11.38 26.04
C TRP A 387 8.35 -10.52 26.50
N GLY A 388 8.48 -9.27 26.04
CA GLY A 388 9.59 -8.38 26.39
C GLY A 388 10.95 -9.03 26.12
N ASP A 389 11.82 -9.05 27.12
CA ASP A 389 13.13 -9.73 27.09
C ASP A 389 13.06 -11.21 27.50
N GLY A 390 11.85 -11.74 27.73
CA GLY A 390 11.61 -13.12 28.15
C GLY A 390 11.50 -14.11 27.00
N ASP A 391 11.26 -15.38 27.34
CA ASP A 391 11.08 -16.46 26.37
C ASP A 391 9.69 -16.40 25.70
N ALA A 392 9.67 -16.03 24.43
CA ALA A 392 8.48 -15.98 23.59
C ALA A 392 7.75 -17.33 23.53
N ARG A 393 8.48 -18.45 23.49
CA ARG A 393 7.88 -19.79 23.45
C ARG A 393 7.10 -20.09 24.72
N ALA A 394 7.74 -19.89 25.88
CA ALA A 394 7.10 -20.10 27.17
C ALA A 394 5.85 -19.23 27.36
N LEU A 395 5.85 -17.99 26.83
CA LEU A 395 4.67 -17.14 26.79
C LEU A 395 3.57 -17.75 25.92
N VAL A 396 3.87 -18.06 24.66
CA VAL A 396 2.89 -18.58 23.69
C VAL A 396 2.26 -19.87 24.20
N GLU A 397 3.05 -20.81 24.72
CA GLU A 397 2.52 -22.06 25.27
C GLU A 397 1.61 -21.83 26.50
N ARG A 398 1.91 -20.81 27.32
CA ARG A 398 1.03 -20.43 28.45
C ARG A 398 -0.28 -19.81 27.97
N VAL A 399 -0.21 -18.94 26.97
CA VAL A 399 -1.40 -18.32 26.35
C VAL A 399 -2.25 -19.42 25.70
N ALA A 400 -1.64 -20.32 24.92
CA ALA A 400 -2.29 -21.49 24.35
C ALA A 400 -3.06 -22.30 25.40
N ARG A 401 -2.43 -22.68 26.52
CA ARG A 401 -3.13 -23.39 27.62
C ARG A 401 -4.30 -22.62 28.22
N THR A 402 -4.23 -21.29 28.24
CA THR A 402 -5.28 -20.44 28.81
C THR A 402 -6.49 -20.40 27.89
N TRP A 403 -6.25 -20.24 26.59
CA TRP A 403 -7.31 -20.08 25.59
C TRP A 403 -7.81 -21.42 25.04
N SER A 404 -7.05 -22.52 25.16
CA SER A 404 -7.43 -23.85 24.68
C SER A 404 -8.20 -24.72 25.67
N ARG A 405 -8.30 -24.29 26.94
CA ARG A 405 -9.05 -25.00 27.98
C ARG A 405 -10.49 -24.51 28.00
N GLY A 406 -11.25 -24.97 27.00
CA GLY A 406 -12.72 -24.91 26.94
C GLY A 406 -13.30 -26.30 26.88
#